data_AF-A0A4Q6CIZ3-F1
#
_entry.id   AF-A0A4Q6CIZ3-F1
#
_cell.length_a   1.000
_cell.length_b   1.000
_cell.length_c   1.000
_cell.angle_alpha   90.00
_cell.angle_beta   90.00
_cell.angle_gamma   90.00
#
_symmetry.space_group_name_H-M   'P 1'
#
loop_
_entity.id
_entity.type
_entity.pdbx_description
1 polymer ?
#
loop_
_entity_poly.entity_id
_entity_poly.type
_entity_poly.pdbx_seq_one_letter_code
_entity_poly.pdbx_strand_id
1 'polypeptide(L)'
;MKLDNMNLEVEVARLLREGRVRASRSLDEVAVTLGLTREQLLDYESGRASVPGADLYKLVSAYAIRDQLEDLIDTFAGKTLEDSPD
;
A
#
# COMPACT_ATOMS: atom_id res chain seq x y z
N MET A 1 -7.58 21.52 -1.41
CA MET A 1 -7.83 20.38 -0.51
C MET A 1 -6.79 19.33 -0.85
N LYS A 2 -5.76 19.14 0.01
CA LYS A 2 -4.61 18.23 -0.20
C LYS A 2 -4.56 17.11 0.86
N LEU A 3 -5.53 17.11 1.78
CA LEU A 3 -5.55 16.26 2.97
C LEU A 3 -5.98 14.83 2.66
N ASP A 4 -6.76 14.62 1.61
CA ASP A 4 -7.31 13.30 1.27
C ASP A 4 -6.25 12.37 0.63
N ASN A 5 -5.30 12.95 -0.11
CA ASN A 5 -4.18 12.19 -0.71
C ASN A 5 -3.09 11.80 0.29
N MET A 6 -2.85 12.64 1.31
CA MET A 6 -1.74 12.42 2.26
C MET A 6 -2.02 11.26 3.22
N ASN A 7 -3.29 10.97 3.50
CA ASN A 7 -3.68 9.81 4.31
C ASN A 7 -3.64 8.48 3.52
N LEU A 8 -3.92 8.48 2.22
CA LEU A 8 -3.93 7.26 1.42
C LEU A 8 -2.54 6.64 1.29
N GLU A 9 -1.50 7.45 1.03
CA GLU A 9 -0.12 6.96 0.91
C GLU A 9 0.39 6.35 2.22
N VAL A 10 0.03 6.96 3.37
CA VAL A 10 0.37 6.45 4.70
C VAL A 10 -0.32 5.11 4.96
N GLU A 11 -1.61 5.00 4.63
CA GLU A 11 -2.35 3.74 4.80
C GLU A 11 -1.85 2.64 3.86
N VAL A 12 -1.46 2.98 2.63
CA VAL A 12 -0.81 2.03 1.70
C VAL A 12 0.51 1.54 2.27
N ALA A 13 1.38 2.43 2.78
CA ALA A 13 2.64 2.03 3.41
C ALA A 13 2.42 1.08 4.60
N ARG A 14 1.44 1.39 5.46
CA ARG A 14 1.05 0.54 6.59
C ARG A 14 0.54 -0.82 6.10
N LEU A 15 -0.34 -0.84 5.11
CA LEU A 15 -0.92 -2.05 4.54
C LEU A 15 0.17 -2.96 3.94
N LEU A 16 1.13 -2.40 3.22
CA LEU A 16 2.27 -3.15 2.67
C LEU A 16 3.09 -3.82 3.78
N ARG A 17 3.43 -3.08 4.83
CA ARG A 17 4.19 -3.61 5.97
C ARG A 17 3.44 -4.75 6.66
N GLU A 18 2.15 -4.55 6.93
CA GLU A 18 1.31 -5.58 7.56
C GLU A 18 1.15 -6.81 6.69
N GLY A 19 0.94 -6.62 5.38
CA GLY A 19 0.88 -7.70 4.40
C GLY A 19 2.16 -8.54 4.41
N ARG A 20 3.34 -7.90 4.37
CA ARG A 20 4.63 -8.60 4.44
C ARG A 20 4.78 -9.42 5.73
N VAL A 21 4.45 -8.82 6.88
CA VAL A 21 4.56 -9.47 8.19
C VAL A 21 3.60 -10.66 8.29
N ARG A 22 2.34 -10.53 7.83
CA ARG A 22 1.36 -11.63 7.79
C ARG A 22 1.82 -12.77 6.88
N ALA A 23 2.44 -12.45 5.75
CA ALA A 23 3.07 -13.42 4.86
C ALA A 23 4.37 -14.04 5.43
N SER A 24 4.80 -13.63 6.63
CA SER A 24 6.05 -14.07 7.28
C SER A 24 7.31 -13.88 6.43
N ARG A 25 7.31 -12.84 5.57
CA ARG A 25 8.44 -12.55 4.68
C ARG A 25 9.39 -11.51 5.24
N SER A 26 10.68 -11.74 5.04
CA SER A 26 11.70 -10.72 5.33
C SER A 26 11.76 -9.68 4.22
N LEU A 27 12.28 -8.48 4.53
CA LEU A 27 12.54 -7.47 3.49
C LEU A 27 13.50 -8.00 2.42
N ASP A 28 14.54 -8.75 2.81
CA ASP A 28 15.54 -9.26 1.87
C ASP A 28 14.94 -10.29 0.89
N GLU A 29 14.13 -11.21 1.39
CA GLU A 29 13.43 -12.21 0.57
C GLU A 29 12.56 -11.55 -0.51
N VAL A 30 11.80 -10.53 -0.13
CA VAL A 30 10.94 -9.79 -1.05
C VAL A 30 11.77 -9.02 -2.06
N ALA A 31 12.85 -8.37 -1.62
CA ALA A 31 13.73 -7.60 -2.48
C ALA A 31 14.29 -8.48 -3.61
N VAL A 32 14.83 -9.64 -3.25
CA VAL A 32 15.35 -10.63 -4.20
C VAL A 32 14.26 -11.12 -5.14
N THR A 33 13.07 -11.45 -4.61
CA THR A 33 11.97 -12.01 -5.40
C THR A 33 11.41 -11.01 -6.42
N LEU A 34 11.34 -9.72 -6.06
CA LEU A 34 10.71 -8.68 -6.88
C LEU A 34 11.70 -7.83 -7.69
N GLY A 35 13.00 -8.07 -7.54
CA GLY A 35 14.06 -7.27 -8.17
C GLY A 35 14.13 -5.84 -7.61
N LEU A 36 13.85 -5.68 -6.33
CA LEU A 36 13.92 -4.43 -5.58
C LEU A 36 15.07 -4.47 -4.58
N THR A 37 15.46 -3.32 -4.04
CA THR A 37 16.39 -3.28 -2.91
C THR A 37 15.65 -3.31 -1.58
N ARG A 38 16.32 -3.82 -0.55
CA ARG A 38 15.82 -3.78 0.84
C ARG A 38 15.51 -2.35 1.28
N GLU A 39 16.31 -1.39 0.85
CA GLU A 39 16.16 0.03 1.16
C GLU A 39 14.89 0.62 0.52
N GLN A 40 14.63 0.34 -0.76
CA GLN A 40 13.38 0.73 -1.42
C GLN A 40 12.16 0.20 -0.67
N LEU A 41 12.18 -1.09 -0.30
CA LEU A 41 11.07 -1.69 0.46
C LEU A 41 10.89 -1.02 1.83
N LEU A 42 11.98 -0.70 2.52
CA LEU A 42 11.92 -0.02 3.81
C LEU A 42 11.35 1.41 3.66
N ASP A 43 11.74 2.14 2.62
CA ASP A 43 11.22 3.48 2.35
C ASP A 43 9.73 3.45 1.99
N TYR A 44 9.30 2.48 1.20
CA TYR A 44 7.90 2.25 0.86
C TYR A 44 7.07 1.90 2.11
N GLU A 45 7.50 0.92 2.91
CA GLU A 45 6.77 0.46 4.10
C GLU A 45 6.78 1.44 5.27
N SER A 46 7.68 2.43 5.25
CA SER A 46 7.74 3.51 6.26
C SER A 46 7.09 4.81 5.80
N GLY A 47 6.59 4.87 4.55
CA GLY A 47 6.02 6.08 3.97
C GLY A 47 7.04 7.19 3.69
N ARG A 48 8.35 6.87 3.66
CA ARG A 48 9.41 7.82 3.29
C ARG A 48 9.45 8.09 1.79
N ALA A 49 8.95 7.17 0.98
CA ALA A 49 8.80 7.32 -0.46
C ALA A 49 7.45 6.76 -0.92
N SER A 50 6.78 7.46 -1.83
CA SER A 50 5.60 6.94 -2.51
C SER A 50 5.97 5.73 -3.35
N VAL A 51 5.08 4.73 -3.37
CA VAL A 51 5.32 3.48 -4.09
C VAL A 51 4.93 3.66 -5.56
N PRO A 52 5.85 3.45 -6.52
CA PRO A 52 5.51 3.47 -7.94
C PRO A 52 4.44 2.42 -8.25
N GLY A 53 3.49 2.73 -9.13
CA GLY A 53 2.35 1.84 -9.42
C GLY A 53 2.78 0.41 -9.83
N ALA A 54 3.83 0.28 -10.64
CA ALA A 54 4.35 -1.04 -11.05
C ALA A 54 4.87 -1.86 -9.86
N ASP A 55 5.54 -1.22 -8.90
CA ASP A 55 6.04 -1.89 -7.70
C ASP A 55 4.92 -2.17 -6.70
N LEU A 56 3.94 -1.27 -6.59
CA LEU A 56 2.74 -1.48 -5.78
C LEU A 56 2.00 -2.75 -6.20
N TYR A 57 1.76 -2.95 -7.50
CA TYR A 57 1.10 -4.17 -7.99
C TYR A 57 1.89 -5.44 -7.68
N LYS A 58 3.23 -5.41 -7.80
CA LYS A 58 4.08 -6.55 -7.45
C LYS A 58 3.98 -6.88 -5.96
N LEU A 59 4.06 -5.87 -5.10
CA LEU A 59 4.02 -6.03 -3.64
C LEU A 59 2.64 -6.54 -3.18
N VAL A 60 1.57 -5.97 -3.72
CA VAL A 60 0.19 -6.39 -3.43
C VAL A 60 -0.03 -7.85 -3.79
N SER A 61 0.47 -8.28 -4.96
CA SER A 61 0.42 -9.68 -5.36
C SER A 61 1.29 -10.56 -4.47
N ALA A 62 2.51 -10.14 -4.14
CA ALA A 62 3.43 -10.90 -3.29
C ALA A 62 2.90 -11.09 -1.87
N TYR A 63 2.14 -10.14 -1.33
CA TYR A 63 1.61 -10.18 0.03
C TYR A 63 0.16 -10.67 0.11
N ALA A 64 -0.48 -10.97 -1.02
CA ALA A 64 -1.89 -11.35 -1.10
C ALA A 64 -2.82 -10.34 -0.40
N ILE A 65 -2.62 -9.05 -0.68
CA ILE A 65 -3.36 -7.94 -0.07
C ILE A 65 -4.19 -7.13 -1.09
N ARG A 66 -4.59 -7.75 -2.20
CA ARG A 66 -5.34 -7.06 -3.27
C ARG A 66 -6.69 -6.55 -2.74
N ASP A 67 -7.46 -7.43 -2.13
CA ASP A 67 -8.81 -7.11 -1.64
C ASP A 67 -8.74 -5.99 -0.59
N GLN A 68 -7.75 -6.02 0.31
CA GLN A 68 -7.53 -5.01 1.34
C GLN A 68 -7.10 -3.66 0.76
N LEU A 69 -6.38 -3.65 -0.37
CA LEU A 69 -6.05 -2.41 -1.08
C LEU A 69 -7.29 -1.84 -1.78
N GLU A 70 -8.13 -2.68 -2.36
CA GLU A 70 -9.40 -2.28 -2.97
C GLU A 70 -10.35 -1.69 -1.92
N ASP A 71 -10.53 -2.36 -0.78
CA ASP A 71 -11.31 -1.85 0.36
C ASP A 71 -10.79 -0.49 0.87
N LEU A 72 -9.46 -0.33 0.91
CA LEU A 72 -8.83 0.92 1.31
C LEU A 72 -9.13 2.03 0.30
N ILE A 73 -9.00 1.76 -0.99
CA ILE A 73 -9.30 2.73 -2.05
C ILE A 73 -10.78 3.12 -2.00
N ASP A 74 -11.69 2.16 -1.87
CA ASP A 74 -13.12 2.40 -1.78
C ASP A 74 -13.50 3.22 -0.55
N THR A 75 -12.84 2.98 0.60
CA THR A 75 -13.04 3.78 1.82
C THR A 75 -12.67 5.26 1.59
N PHE A 76 -11.60 5.51 0.82
CA PHE A 76 -11.15 6.87 0.53
C PHE A 76 -11.93 7.52 -0.63
N ALA A 77 -12.43 6.74 -1.59
CA ALA A 77 -13.26 7.21 -2.69
C ALA A 77 -14.72 7.46 -2.26
N GLY A 78 -15.27 6.59 -1.41
CA GLY A 78 -16.65 6.56 -0.93
C GLY A 78 -17.01 7.71 0.02
N LYS A 79 -16.02 8.40 0.61
CA LYS A 79 -16.23 9.69 1.31
C LYS A 79 -16.81 10.80 0.43
N THR A 80 -17.01 10.56 -0.87
CA THR A 80 -17.52 11.56 -1.82
C THR A 80 -19.00 11.38 -2.18
N LEU A 81 -19.68 10.29 -1.79
CA LEU A 81 -21.02 9.97 -2.35
C LEU A 81 -22.14 9.57 -1.36
N GLU A 82 -21.95 9.67 -0.04
CA GLU A 82 -23.03 9.38 0.93
C GLU A 82 -23.75 10.63 1.50
N ASP A 83 -23.52 11.83 0.95
CA ASP A 83 -24.12 13.10 1.44
C ASP A 83 -24.98 13.83 0.37
N SER A 84 -25.67 13.10 -0.50
CA SER A 84 -26.78 13.68 -1.30
C SER A 84 -28.11 13.28 -0.67
N PRO A 85 -28.79 14.16 0.09
CA PRO A 85 -30.17 13.95 0.46
C PRO A 85 -31.06 14.07 -0.78
N ASP A 86 -31.97 13.11 -0.94
CA ASP A 86 -33.09 13.14 -1.90
C ASP A 86 -33.98 14.39 -1.72
#